data_AF-A0A969YCA6-F1
#
_entry.id   AF-A0A969YCA6-F1
#
_cell.length_a   1.000
_cell.length_b   1.000
_cell.length_c   1.000
_cell.angle_alpha   90.00
_cell.angle_beta   90.00
_cell.angle_gamma   90.00
#
_symmetry.space_group_name_H-M   'P 1'
#
loop_
_entity.id
_entity.type
_entity.pdbx_description
1 polymer ?
#
loop_
_entity_poly.entity_id
_entity_poly.type
_entity_poly.pdbx_seq_one_letter_code
_entity_poly.pdbx_strand_id
1 'polypeptide(L)'
;MVTQVHKQQRCLRGNRGSLTIELLIAVAILMLAIFPVSLSFLGEQKLARALYYRAVAMEIVDGEMEVLAAGYWREFQSGVHAYTPRAESVSRLPAGRFELTLDGERLQLSWLPAKPDSGGPVVRCLNVKP
;
A
#
# COMPACT_ATOMS: atom_id res chain seq x y z
N MET A 1 4.25 48.07 63.65
CA MET A 1 3.15 47.70 62.74
C MET A 1 3.77 47.06 61.47
N VAL A 2 4.32 45.85 61.59
CA VAL A 2 4.96 45.12 60.46
C VAL A 2 4.88 43.62 60.75
N THR A 3 3.94 42.89 60.14
CA THR A 3 3.95 41.41 60.08
C THR A 3 2.87 40.87 59.09
N GLN A 4 2.99 41.17 57.79
CA GLN A 4 2.12 40.57 56.75
C GLN A 4 2.87 40.26 55.43
N VAL A 5 4.19 40.03 55.45
CA VAL A 5 4.95 39.78 54.19
C VAL A 5 5.32 38.30 53.99
N HIS A 6 5.08 37.41 54.95
CA HIS A 6 5.57 36.02 54.88
C HIS A 6 4.57 34.94 54.43
N LYS A 7 3.30 35.28 54.16
CA LYS A 7 2.31 34.27 53.71
C LYS A 7 2.26 34.08 52.19
N GLN A 8 2.72 35.05 51.41
CA GLN A 8 2.50 35.10 49.96
C GLN A 8 3.53 34.31 49.13
N GLN A 9 4.71 34.02 49.69
CA GLN A 9 5.79 33.33 48.95
C GLN A 9 5.66 31.79 48.89
N ARG A 10 4.78 31.17 49.69
CA ARG A 10 4.60 29.70 49.69
C ARG A 10 3.56 29.17 48.68
N CYS A 11 2.67 30.02 48.14
CA CYS A 11 1.66 29.59 47.16
C CYS A 11 2.21 29.39 45.74
N LEU A 12 3.30 30.05 45.36
CA LEU A 12 3.82 29.98 43.98
C LEU A 12 4.62 28.71 43.67
N ARG A 13 5.06 27.95 44.68
CA ARG A 13 5.74 26.66 44.50
C ARG A 13 4.79 25.50 44.21
N GLY A 14 3.53 25.57 44.66
CA GLY A 14 2.49 24.57 44.37
C GLY A 14 1.87 24.70 42.98
N ASN A 15 1.93 25.89 42.36
CA ASN A 15 1.32 26.16 41.06
C ASN A 15 2.05 25.46 39.91
N ARG A 16 3.37 25.25 40.04
CA ARG A 16 4.17 24.55 39.03
C ARG A 16 3.79 23.08 38.92
N GLY A 17 3.54 22.42 40.06
CA GLY A 17 3.06 21.03 40.10
C GLY A 17 1.67 20.88 39.50
N SER A 18 0.76 21.80 39.81
CA SER A 18 -0.60 21.81 39.23
C SER A 18 -0.58 21.98 37.71
N LEU A 19 0.20 22.95 37.19
CA LEU A 19 0.34 23.16 35.74
C LEU A 19 0.94 21.95 35.02
N THR A 20 1.92 21.26 35.63
CA THR A 20 2.48 20.04 35.05
C THR A 20 1.48 18.89 35.03
N ILE A 21 0.64 18.76 36.06
CA ILE A 21 -0.40 17.72 36.12
C ILE A 21 -1.50 18.01 35.09
N GLU A 22 -1.96 19.26 35.00
CA GLU A 22 -2.96 19.68 34.03
C GLU A 22 -2.48 19.47 32.59
N LEU A 23 -1.21 19.83 32.31
CA LEU A 23 -0.58 19.56 31.02
C LEU A 23 -0.50 18.06 30.72
N LEU A 24 -0.08 17.24 31.69
CA LEU A 24 -0.01 15.78 31.52
C LEU A 24 -1.39 15.17 31.22
N ILE A 25 -2.43 15.63 31.93
CA ILE A 25 -3.81 15.20 31.68
C ILE A 25 -4.26 15.61 30.29
N ALA A 26 -4.02 16.87 29.89
CA ALA A 26 -4.37 17.35 28.56
C ALA A 26 -3.68 16.53 27.45
N VAL A 27 -2.39 16.25 27.60
CA VAL A 27 -1.64 15.41 26.67
C VAL A 27 -2.16 13.97 26.67
N ALA A 28 -2.51 13.41 27.83
CA ALA A 28 -3.06 12.06 27.91
C ALA A 28 -4.42 11.96 27.19
N ILE A 29 -5.31 12.93 27.39
CA ILE A 29 -6.60 13.01 26.67
C ILE A 29 -6.36 13.15 25.17
N LEU A 30 -5.42 14.01 24.76
CA LEU A 30 -5.07 14.18 23.35
C LEU A 30 -4.55 12.89 22.73
N MET A 31 -3.65 12.18 23.42
CA MET A 31 -3.11 10.90 22.96
C MET A 31 -4.21 9.86 22.84
N LEU A 32 -5.10 9.74 23.84
CA LEU A 32 -6.24 8.82 23.80
C LEU A 32 -7.21 9.14 22.66
N ALA A 33 -7.39 10.43 22.32
CA ALA A 33 -8.23 10.84 21.21
C ALA A 33 -7.60 10.53 19.83
N ILE A 34 -6.29 10.73 19.68
CA ILE A 34 -5.57 10.52 18.39
C ILE A 34 -5.25 9.04 18.16
N PHE A 35 -4.97 8.28 19.21
CA PHE A 35 -4.55 6.87 19.11
C PHE A 35 -5.45 5.98 18.23
N PRO A 36 -6.79 5.96 18.38
CA PRO A 36 -7.64 5.13 17.52
C PRO A 36 -7.58 5.54 16.04
N VAL A 37 -7.46 6.84 15.76
CA VAL A 37 -7.31 7.36 14.39
C VAL A 37 -6.02 6.83 13.76
N SER A 38 -4.89 6.90 14.49
CA SER A 38 -3.62 6.34 14.04
C SER A 38 -3.70 4.84 13.74
N LEU A 39 -4.42 4.07 14.55
CA LEU A 39 -4.62 2.63 14.31
C LEU A 39 -5.43 2.35 13.05
N SER A 40 -6.45 3.16 12.74
CA SER A 40 -7.22 3.03 11.50
C SER A 40 -6.36 3.20 10.24
N PHE A 41 -5.39 4.12 10.27
CA PHE A 41 -4.50 4.37 9.13
C PHE A 41 -3.58 3.20 8.76
N LEU A 42 -3.20 2.34 9.72
CA LEU A 42 -2.31 1.21 9.43
C LEU A 42 -2.95 0.20 8.46
N GLY A 43 -4.27 -0.02 8.57
CA GLY A 43 -5.01 -0.88 7.64
C GLY A 43 -5.11 -0.26 6.26
N GLU A 44 -5.46 1.02 6.20
CA GLU A 44 -5.59 1.78 4.95
C GLU A 44 -4.27 1.86 4.18
N GLN A 45 -3.14 2.03 4.86
CA GLN A 45 -1.83 2.05 4.21
C GLN A 45 -1.49 0.71 3.54
N LYS A 46 -1.82 -0.41 4.17
CA LYS A 46 -1.63 -1.73 3.58
C LYS A 46 -2.51 -1.92 2.34
N LEU A 47 -3.78 -1.52 2.42
CA LEU A 47 -4.71 -1.57 1.29
C LEU A 47 -4.25 -0.67 0.14
N ALA A 48 -3.83 0.57 0.43
CA ALA A 48 -3.31 1.49 -0.57
C ALA A 48 -2.08 0.91 -1.27
N ARG A 49 -1.17 0.26 -0.53
CA ARG A 49 -0.01 -0.41 -1.12
C ARG A 49 -0.41 -1.59 -2.02
N ALA A 50 -1.39 -2.39 -1.60
CA ALA A 50 -1.90 -3.49 -2.41
C ALA A 50 -2.55 -2.97 -3.71
N LEU A 51 -3.34 -1.89 -3.63
CA LEU A 51 -3.94 -1.24 -4.80
C LEU A 51 -2.90 -0.64 -5.74
N TYR A 52 -1.84 -0.02 -5.19
CA TYR A 52 -0.72 0.47 -5.98
C TYR A 52 -0.07 -0.66 -6.79
N TYR A 53 0.28 -1.78 -6.15
CA TYR A 53 0.86 -2.92 -6.87
C TYR A 53 -0.09 -3.51 -7.90
N ARG A 54 -1.39 -3.59 -7.58
CA ARG A 54 -2.41 -4.02 -8.53
C ARG A 54 -2.49 -3.09 -9.74
N ALA A 55 -2.40 -1.78 -9.54
CA ALA A 55 -2.42 -0.79 -10.62
C ALA A 55 -1.21 -0.92 -11.54
N VAL A 56 0.00 -1.04 -10.97
CA VAL A 56 1.23 -1.27 -11.74
C VAL A 56 1.15 -2.60 -12.51
N ALA A 57 0.63 -3.66 -11.89
CA ALA A 57 0.46 -4.95 -12.58
C ALA A 57 -0.56 -4.85 -13.72
N MET A 58 -1.65 -4.10 -13.54
CA MET A 58 -2.61 -3.83 -14.62
C MET A 58 -1.98 -3.06 -15.77
N GLU A 59 -1.25 -1.98 -15.49
CA GLU A 59 -0.52 -1.20 -16.50
C GLU A 59 0.41 -2.10 -17.34
N ILE A 60 1.22 -2.93 -16.68
CA ILE A 60 2.15 -3.84 -17.35
C ILE A 60 1.39 -4.89 -18.18
N VAL A 61 0.42 -5.58 -17.58
CA VAL A 61 -0.34 -6.61 -18.30
C VAL A 61 -1.09 -6.01 -19.49
N ASP A 62 -1.73 -4.86 -19.31
CA ASP A 62 -2.48 -4.20 -20.38
C ASP A 62 -1.54 -3.75 -21.51
N GLY A 63 -0.38 -3.14 -21.21
CA GLY A 63 0.61 -2.76 -22.22
C GLY A 63 1.24 -3.94 -22.96
N GLU A 64 1.59 -5.02 -22.25
CA GLU A 64 2.12 -6.24 -22.87
C GLU A 64 1.06 -6.95 -23.72
N MET A 65 -0.22 -6.88 -23.33
CA MET A 65 -1.32 -7.42 -24.11
C MET A 65 -1.49 -6.71 -25.45
N GLU A 66 -1.22 -5.40 -25.54
CA GLU A 66 -1.20 -4.67 -26.81
C GLU A 66 -0.10 -5.18 -27.74
N VAL A 67 1.09 -5.41 -27.20
CA VAL A 67 2.24 -5.96 -27.95
C VAL A 67 1.94 -7.38 -28.42
N LEU A 68 1.35 -8.20 -27.55
CA LEU A 68 0.89 -9.53 -27.90
C LEU A 68 -0.16 -9.45 -29.01
N ALA A 69 -1.18 -8.60 -28.88
CA ALA A 69 -2.22 -8.39 -29.90
C ALA A 69 -1.65 -7.96 -31.26
N ALA A 70 -0.54 -7.22 -31.28
CA ALA A 70 0.16 -6.84 -32.51
C ALA A 70 0.85 -8.01 -33.24
N GLY A 71 0.80 -9.22 -32.68
CA GLY A 71 1.27 -10.45 -33.31
C GLY A 71 2.43 -11.13 -32.60
N TYR A 72 2.95 -10.55 -31.51
CA TYR A 72 4.05 -11.16 -30.73
C TYR A 72 3.66 -12.51 -30.11
N TRP A 73 2.37 -12.77 -29.95
CA TRP A 73 1.86 -14.07 -29.49
C TRP A 73 2.28 -15.25 -30.38
N ARG A 74 2.58 -15.01 -31.67
CA ARG A 74 2.97 -16.04 -32.65
C ARG A 74 4.33 -16.68 -32.37
N GLU A 75 5.16 -16.07 -31.52
CA GLU A 75 6.44 -16.66 -31.08
C GLU A 75 6.24 -17.78 -30.06
N PHE A 76 5.05 -17.91 -29.48
CA PHE A 76 4.73 -18.89 -28.45
C PHE A 76 3.94 -20.05 -29.04
N GLN A 77 4.24 -21.26 -28.56
CA GLN A 77 3.44 -22.45 -28.84
C GLN A 77 2.21 -22.48 -27.93
N SER A 78 1.21 -23.29 -28.26
CA SER A 78 0.08 -23.50 -27.34
C SER A 78 0.55 -24.11 -26.02
N GLY A 79 -0.01 -23.66 -24.89
CA GLY A 79 0.40 -24.04 -23.54
C GLY A 79 0.63 -22.83 -22.63
N VAL A 80 1.21 -23.11 -21.45
CA VAL A 80 1.55 -22.10 -20.44
C VAL A 80 3.06 -21.82 -20.51
N HIS A 81 3.42 -20.55 -20.62
CA HIS A 81 4.79 -20.07 -20.72
C HIS A 81 5.10 -19.05 -19.62
N ALA A 82 6.30 -19.14 -19.07
CA ALA A 82 6.83 -18.04 -18.26
C ALA A 82 7.07 -16.83 -19.17
N TYR A 83 6.49 -15.69 -18.80
CA TYR A 83 6.59 -14.46 -19.58
C TYR A 83 7.49 -13.46 -18.86
N THR A 84 8.36 -12.79 -19.61
CA THR A 84 9.18 -11.69 -19.09
C THR A 84 8.74 -10.39 -19.75
N PRO A 85 8.03 -9.51 -19.03
CA PRO A 85 7.61 -8.22 -19.58
C PRO A 85 8.81 -7.33 -19.91
N ARG A 86 8.63 -6.45 -20.88
CA ARG A 86 9.62 -5.45 -21.30
C ARG A 86 9.51 -4.16 -20.50
N ALA A 87 8.37 -3.93 -19.85
CA ALA A 87 8.12 -2.72 -19.08
C ALA A 87 9.10 -2.54 -17.91
N GLU A 88 9.73 -1.38 -17.81
CA GLU A 88 10.64 -1.04 -16.70
C GLU A 88 9.91 -1.00 -15.33
N SER A 89 8.60 -0.74 -15.35
CA SER A 89 7.72 -0.73 -14.18
C SER A 89 7.69 -2.07 -13.43
N VAL A 90 8.15 -3.17 -14.02
CA VAL A 90 8.33 -4.46 -13.33
C VAL A 90 9.21 -4.31 -12.07
N SER A 91 10.19 -3.41 -12.09
CA SER A 91 11.04 -3.10 -10.92
C SER A 91 10.27 -2.55 -9.71
N ARG A 92 9.05 -2.03 -9.93
CA ARG A 92 8.16 -1.50 -8.89
C ARG A 92 7.18 -2.53 -8.35
N LEU A 93 7.10 -3.70 -8.97
CA LEU A 93 6.29 -4.80 -8.47
C LEU A 93 7.02 -5.59 -7.39
N PRO A 94 6.27 -6.14 -6.41
CA PRO A 94 6.82 -7.12 -5.49
C PRO A 94 7.13 -8.42 -6.24
N ALA A 95 7.85 -9.33 -5.57
CA ALA A 95 8.14 -10.64 -6.13
C ALA A 95 6.86 -11.37 -6.60
N GLY A 96 6.95 -11.97 -7.78
CA GLY A 96 5.87 -12.68 -8.45
C GLY A 96 6.33 -13.12 -9.83
N ARG A 97 5.39 -13.61 -10.65
CA ARG A 97 5.70 -14.10 -12.00
C ARG A 97 4.59 -13.75 -12.97
N PHE A 98 4.97 -13.61 -14.23
CA PHE A 98 4.02 -13.49 -15.33
C PHE A 98 3.91 -14.82 -16.05
N GLU A 99 2.68 -15.24 -16.32
CA GLU A 99 2.37 -16.46 -17.07
C GLU A 99 1.50 -16.08 -18.28
N LEU A 100 1.97 -16.50 -19.45
CA LEU A 100 1.26 -16.38 -20.72
C LEU A 100 0.69 -17.75 -21.08
N THR A 101 -0.63 -17.84 -21.21
CA THR A 101 -1.32 -19.05 -21.62
C THR A 101 -1.92 -18.84 -23.00
N LEU A 102 -1.58 -19.73 -23.93
CA LEU A 102 -2.16 -19.78 -25.26
C LEU A 102 -2.95 -21.09 -25.41
N ASP A 103 -4.27 -20.96 -25.46
CA ASP A 103 -5.21 -22.08 -25.62
C ASP A 103 -6.05 -21.87 -26.89
N GLY A 104 -5.60 -22.47 -27.99
CA GLY A 104 -6.19 -22.26 -29.31
C GLY A 104 -6.15 -20.79 -29.72
N GLU A 105 -7.32 -20.17 -29.89
CA GLU A 105 -7.49 -18.76 -30.24
C GLU A 105 -7.52 -17.83 -29.02
N ARG A 106 -7.42 -18.37 -27.81
CA ARG A 106 -7.47 -17.58 -26.58
C ARG A 106 -6.07 -17.38 -26.03
N LEU A 107 -5.65 -16.12 -25.97
CA LEU A 107 -4.42 -15.71 -25.29
C LEU A 107 -4.78 -15.09 -23.93
N GLN A 108 -4.09 -15.52 -22.88
CA GLN A 108 -4.25 -14.98 -21.55
C GLN A 108 -2.88 -14.60 -20.98
N LEU A 109 -2.72 -13.35 -20.58
CA LEU A 109 -1.57 -12.90 -19.80
C LEU A 109 -2.01 -12.69 -18.35
N SER A 110 -1.23 -13.25 -17.42
CA SER A 110 -1.50 -13.14 -16.00
C SER A 110 -0.28 -12.74 -15.21
N TRP A 111 -0.47 -11.84 -14.25
CA TRP A 111 0.45 -11.57 -13.16
C TRP A 111 0.00 -12.33 -11.92
N LEU A 112 0.92 -13.08 -11.32
CA LEU A 112 0.72 -13.86 -10.11
C LEU A 112 1.69 -13.37 -9.02
N PRO A 113 1.21 -12.60 -8.02
CA PRO A 113 2.07 -12.16 -6.94
C PRO A 113 2.46 -13.34 -6.05
N ALA A 114 3.69 -13.32 -5.52
CA ALA A 114 4.15 -14.37 -4.60
C ALA A 114 3.46 -14.30 -3.23
N LYS A 115 2.92 -13.13 -2.85
CA LYS A 115 2.22 -12.90 -1.59
C LYS A 115 0.80 -12.40 -1.83
N PRO A 116 -0.19 -12.84 -1.04
CA PRO A 116 -1.59 -12.46 -1.22
C PRO A 116 -1.88 -10.98 -0.91
N ASP A 117 -1.07 -10.33 -0.08
CA ASP A 117 -1.20 -8.91 0.29
C ASP A 117 -0.66 -7.93 -0.78
N SER A 118 -0.22 -8.46 -1.92
CA SER A 118 0.47 -7.71 -2.99
C SER A 118 -0.43 -7.35 -4.17
N GLY A 119 -1.70 -7.02 -3.90
CA GLY A 119 -2.65 -6.57 -4.92
C GLY A 119 -3.42 -7.67 -5.67
N GLY A 120 -3.13 -8.94 -5.33
CA GLY A 120 -3.75 -10.11 -5.93
C GLY A 120 -3.37 -10.33 -7.39
N PRO A 121 -3.85 -11.43 -8.00
CA PRO A 121 -3.58 -11.71 -9.40
C PRO A 121 -4.27 -10.69 -10.31
N VAL A 122 -3.63 -10.41 -11.44
CA VAL A 122 -4.20 -9.62 -12.54
C VAL A 122 -4.18 -10.50 -13.77
N VAL A 123 -5.34 -10.64 -14.42
CA VAL A 123 -5.50 -11.51 -15.59
C VAL A 123 -6.19 -10.72 -16.69
N ARG A 124 -5.66 -10.84 -17.91
CA ARG A 124 -6.26 -10.33 -19.14
C ARG A 124 -6.30 -11.42 -20.17
N CYS A 125 -7.39 -11.46 -20.92
CA CYS A 125 -7.60 -12.39 -22.02
C CYS A 125 -7.87 -11.60 -23.29
N LEU A 126 -7.33 -12.06 -24.42
CA LEU A 126 -7.77 -11.64 -25.75
C LEU A 126 -8.02 -12.87 -26.61
N ASN A 127 -8.87 -12.69 -27.62
CA ASN A 127 -8.99 -13.66 -28.69
C ASN A 127 -8.07 -13.21 -29.83
N VAL A 128 -7.15 -14.08 -30.21
CA VAL A 128 -6.27 -13.88 -31.35
C VAL A 128 -6.89 -14.57 -32.57
N LYS A 129 -6.98 -13.84 -33.69
CA LYS A 129 -7.36 -14.44 -34.97
C LYS A 129 -6.12 -15.13 -35.58
N PRO A 130 -6.28 -16.29 -36.24
CA PRO A 130 -5.20 -16.98 -36.93
C PRO A 130 -4.51 -16.05 -37.96
#